data_AF-A0A1B0BE98-F1
#
_entry.id   AF-A0A1B0BE98-F1
#
_cell.length_a   1.000
_cell.length_b   1.000
_cell.length_c   1.000
_cell.angle_alpha   90.00
_cell.angle_beta   90.00
_cell.angle_gamma   90.00
#
_symmetry.space_group_name_H-M   'P 1'
#
loop_
_entity.id
_entity.type
_entity.pdbx_description
1 polymer ?
#
loop_
_entity_poly.entity_id
_entity_poly.type
_entity_poly.pdbx_seq_one_letter_code
_entity_poly.pdbx_strand_id
1 'polypeptide(L)'
;MKSASKRICKYPFHYRDSTLQQSAFLALVRFMCVSSRVCDSYMPFFMIILSNTKNIQIKCSIVIGLSDLAIRFLYIIEPWTGHFYSELHDENSEFRFEVKL
;
A
#
# COMPACT_ATOMS: atom_id res chain seq x y z
N MET A 1 0.55 -18.67 3.84
CA MET A 1 0.91 -17.32 3.32
C MET A 1 -0.10 -16.22 3.67
N LYS A 2 -1.41 -16.36 3.39
CA LYS A 2 -2.42 -15.29 3.63
C LYS A 2 -2.43 -14.69 5.05
N SER A 3 -2.16 -15.47 6.10
CA SER A 3 -2.23 -14.99 7.50
C SER A 3 -0.96 -14.31 8.01
N ALA A 4 0.22 -14.66 7.46
CA ALA A 4 1.50 -14.16 7.96
C ALA A 4 1.72 -12.70 7.55
N SER A 5 1.59 -12.40 6.24
CA SER A 5 1.74 -11.04 5.73
C SER A 5 0.72 -10.08 6.35
N LYS A 6 -0.54 -10.51 6.50
CA LYS A 6 -1.60 -9.71 7.15
C LYS A 6 -1.25 -9.39 8.61
N ARG A 7 -0.67 -10.33 9.36
CA ARG A 7 -0.26 -10.10 10.77
C ARG A 7 0.90 -9.13 10.87
N ILE A 8 1.88 -9.23 9.96
CA ILE A 8 3.04 -8.33 9.95
C ILE A 8 2.58 -6.88 9.69
N CYS A 9 1.73 -6.67 8.69
CA CYS A 9 1.20 -5.34 8.38
C CYS A 9 0.22 -4.80 9.45
N LYS A 10 -0.44 -5.68 10.22
CA LYS A 10 -1.37 -5.27 11.30
C LYS A 10 -0.65 -4.80 12.57
N TYR A 11 0.57 -5.26 12.83
CA TYR A 11 1.31 -4.97 14.06
C TYR A 11 2.70 -4.39 13.75
N PRO A 12 2.79 -3.19 13.16
CA PRO A 12 4.06 -2.59 12.76
C PRO A 12 5.02 -2.37 13.95
N PHE A 13 4.50 -2.12 15.15
CA PHE A 13 5.30 -1.98 16.37
C PHE A 13 5.97 -3.29 16.83
N HIS A 14 5.40 -4.45 16.46
CA HIS A 14 5.94 -5.76 16.81
C HIS A 14 7.03 -6.21 15.82
N TYR A 15 6.97 -5.73 14.57
CA TYR A 15 7.91 -6.06 13.50
C TYR A 15 8.65 -4.81 13.04
N ARG A 16 9.57 -4.26 13.84
CA ARG A 16 10.21 -2.94 13.56
C ARG A 16 11.08 -2.89 12.29
N ASP A 17 11.39 -4.04 11.70
CA ASP A 17 12.17 -4.14 10.47
C ASP A 17 11.34 -3.62 9.27
N SER A 18 11.77 -2.50 8.69
CA SER A 18 11.10 -1.86 7.56
C SER A 18 11.11 -2.73 6.31
N THR A 19 12.21 -3.46 6.07
CA THR A 19 12.36 -4.35 4.91
C THR A 19 11.43 -5.55 5.02
N LEU A 20 11.23 -6.08 6.24
CA LEU A 20 10.27 -7.14 6.51
C LEU A 20 8.82 -6.66 6.28
N GLN A 21 8.49 -5.45 6.75
CA GLN A 21 7.17 -4.87 6.53
C GLN A 21 6.90 -4.60 5.04
N GLN A 22 7.86 -4.03 4.31
CA GLN A 22 7.78 -3.81 2.86
C GLN A 22 7.57 -5.13 2.11
N SER A 23 8.36 -6.16 2.43
CA SER A 23 8.27 -7.47 1.78
C SER A 23 6.92 -8.14 2.05
N ALA A 24 6.42 -8.06 3.29
CA ALA A 24 5.10 -8.56 3.66
C ALA A 24 3.99 -7.81 2.89
N PHE A 25 4.14 -6.50 2.72
CA PHE A 25 3.20 -5.66 2.01
C PHE A 25 3.18 -5.98 0.51
N LEU A 26 4.35 -6.07 -0.14
CA LEU A 26 4.47 -6.45 -1.54
C LEU A 26 3.90 -7.86 -1.81
N ALA A 27 4.10 -8.80 -0.88
CA ALA A 27 3.50 -10.12 -0.96
C ALA A 27 1.96 -10.07 -0.87
N LEU A 28 1.40 -9.19 -0.04
CA LEU A 28 -0.05 -8.98 0.07
C LEU A 28 -0.61 -8.37 -1.23
N VAL A 29 0.05 -7.37 -1.80
CA VAL A 29 -0.30 -6.77 -3.09
C VAL A 29 -0.35 -7.82 -4.19
N ARG A 30 0.73 -8.61 -4.33
CA ARG A 30 0.79 -9.68 -5.33
C ARG A 30 -0.34 -10.69 -5.16
N PHE A 31 -0.74 -10.97 -3.93
CA PHE A 31 -1.88 -11.83 -3.64
C PHE A 31 -3.22 -11.19 -4.07
N MET A 32 -3.39 -9.88 -3.87
CA MET A 32 -4.56 -9.12 -4.34
C MET A 32 -4.63 -9.07 -5.87
N CYS A 33 -3.49 -9.00 -6.57
CA CYS A 33 -3.41 -8.99 -8.04
C CYS A 33 -3.93 -10.27 -8.71
N VAL A 34 -4.07 -11.37 -7.97
CA VAL A 34 -4.52 -12.68 -8.51
C VAL A 34 -6.04 -12.78 -8.56
N SER A 35 -6.77 -12.02 -7.75
CA SER A 35 -8.24 -12.13 -7.68
C SER A 35 -8.89 -10.81 -7.31
N SER A 36 -9.83 -10.36 -8.14
CA SER A 36 -10.63 -9.16 -7.89
C SER A 36 -11.41 -9.23 -6.58
N ARG A 37 -11.98 -10.40 -6.23
CA ARG A 37 -12.69 -10.61 -4.96
C ARG A 37 -11.77 -10.44 -3.74
N VAL A 38 -10.53 -10.90 -3.86
CA VAL A 38 -9.52 -10.71 -2.82
C VAL A 38 -9.11 -9.24 -2.76
N CYS A 39 -8.87 -8.60 -3.90
CA CYS A 39 -8.54 -7.18 -3.95
C CYS A 39 -9.60 -6.35 -3.21
N ASP A 40 -10.87 -6.54 -3.54
CA ASP A 40 -11.99 -5.82 -2.92
C ASP A 40 -12.08 -6.04 -1.41
N SER A 41 -11.97 -7.31 -0.96
CA SER A 41 -12.04 -7.64 0.47
C SER A 41 -10.87 -7.07 1.29
N TYR A 42 -9.70 -6.88 0.68
CA TYR A 42 -8.50 -6.42 1.38
C TYR A 42 -8.26 -4.91 1.21
N MET A 43 -8.96 -4.23 0.30
CA MET A 43 -8.79 -2.80 0.04
C MET A 43 -8.98 -1.91 1.28
N PRO A 44 -10.04 -2.06 2.09
CA PRO A 44 -10.22 -1.24 3.29
C PRO A 44 -9.05 -1.37 4.27
N PHE A 45 -8.55 -2.59 4.48
CA PHE A 45 -7.38 -2.85 5.33
C PHE A 45 -6.12 -2.20 4.77
N PHE A 46 -5.98 -2.20 3.45
CA PHE A 46 -4.86 -1.60 2.74
C PHE A 46 -4.80 -0.08 2.94
N MET A 47 -5.93 0.62 2.85
CA MET A 47 -6.01 2.07 3.12
C MET A 47 -5.65 2.42 4.55
N ILE A 48 -6.13 1.63 5.50
CA ILE A 48 -5.85 1.84 6.92
C ILE A 48 -4.34 1.78 7.17
N ILE A 49 -3.64 0.82 6.55
CA ILE A 49 -2.18 0.73 6.66
C ILE A 49 -1.52 1.94 6.03
N LEU A 50 -1.96 2.38 4.85
CA LEU A 50 -1.39 3.57 4.19
C LEU A 50 -1.48 4.80 5.09
N SER A 51 -2.67 5.08 5.64
CA SER A 51 -2.92 6.26 6.48
C SER A 51 -2.24 6.18 7.87
N ASN A 52 -2.05 4.97 8.42
CA ASN A 52 -1.37 4.80 9.71
C ASN A 52 0.16 4.75 9.61
N THR A 53 0.71 4.54 8.42
CA THR A 53 2.15 4.36 8.23
C THR A 53 2.84 5.71 8.15
N LYS A 54 3.76 6.00 9.08
CA LYS A 54 4.59 7.23 9.04
C LYS A 54 5.93 7.04 8.32
N ASN A 55 6.26 5.80 7.97
CA ASN A 55 7.53 5.48 7.33
C ASN A 55 7.41 5.63 5.81
N ILE A 56 8.15 6.59 5.25
CA ILE A 56 8.14 6.90 3.83
C ILE A 56 8.48 5.69 2.94
N GLN A 57 9.46 4.88 3.35
CA GLN A 57 9.91 3.72 2.59
C GLN A 57 8.78 2.68 2.42
N ILE A 58 7.96 2.53 3.47
CA ILE A 58 6.81 1.64 3.44
C ILE A 58 5.73 2.28 2.56
N LYS A 59 5.38 3.55 2.78
CA LYS A 59 4.40 4.28 1.94
C LYS A 59 4.72 4.22 0.45
N CYS A 60 5.97 4.41 0.03
CA CYS A 60 6.38 4.24 -1.37
C CYS A 60 6.07 2.81 -1.88
N SER A 61 6.36 1.78 -1.09
CA SER A 61 6.04 0.39 -1.44
C SER A 61 4.53 0.16 -1.55
N ILE A 62 3.74 0.87 -0.73
CA ILE A 62 2.28 0.84 -0.80
C ILE A 62 1.79 1.45 -2.10
N VAL A 63 2.27 2.65 -2.43
CA VAL A 63 1.90 3.39 -3.66
C VAL A 63 2.26 2.61 -4.91
N ILE A 64 3.46 2.01 -4.99
CA ILE A 64 3.88 1.17 -6.13
C ILE A 64 2.93 -0.02 -6.30
N GLY A 65 2.65 -0.74 -5.22
CA GLY A 65 1.74 -1.89 -5.28
C GLY A 65 0.30 -1.51 -5.64
N LEU A 66 -0.09 -0.28 -5.36
CA LEU A 66 -1.37 0.29 -5.74
C LEU A 66 -1.48 0.61 -7.21
N SER A 67 -0.41 1.13 -7.82
CA SER A 67 -0.35 1.34 -9.26
C SER A 67 -0.61 0.02 -10.00
N ASP A 68 -0.02 -1.08 -9.52
CA ASP A 68 -0.25 -2.42 -10.07
C ASP A 68 -1.73 -2.85 -9.99
N LEU A 69 -2.40 -2.53 -8.88
CA LEU A 69 -3.81 -2.85 -8.65
C LEU A 69 -4.76 -1.93 -9.42
N ALA A 70 -4.41 -0.64 -9.58
CA ALA A 70 -5.16 0.34 -10.36
C ALA A 70 -5.21 -0.03 -11.85
N ILE A 71 -4.12 -0.59 -12.39
CA ILE A 71 -4.07 -1.05 -13.78
C ILE A 71 -4.98 -2.29 -13.98
N ARG A 72 -5.03 -3.21 -13.01
CA ARG A 72 -5.83 -4.46 -13.13
C ARG A 72 -7.29 -4.31 -12.77
N PHE A 73 -7.60 -3.57 -11.71
CA PHE A 73 -8.91 -3.53 -11.08
C PHE A 73 -9.33 -2.10 -10.75
N LEU A 74 -9.28 -1.22 -11.76
CA LEU A 74 -9.58 0.21 -11.60
C LEU A 74 -10.94 0.45 -10.94
N TYR A 75 -11.97 -0.33 -11.27
CA TYR A 75 -13.31 -0.19 -10.69
C TYR A 75 -13.36 -0.39 -9.16
N ILE A 76 -12.43 -1.18 -8.60
CA ILE A 76 -12.31 -1.39 -7.14
C ILE A 76 -11.56 -0.23 -6.51
N ILE A 77 -10.60 0.34 -7.22
CA ILE A 77 -9.67 1.38 -6.74
C ILE A 77 -10.29 2.76 -6.80
N GLU A 78 -11.13 3.03 -7.81
CA GLU A 78 -11.76 4.33 -8.08
C GLU A 78 -12.34 5.01 -6.82
N PRO A 79 -13.10 4.32 -5.94
CA PRO A 79 -13.65 4.93 -4.73
C PRO A 79 -12.59 5.39 -3.72
N TRP A 80 -11.39 4.82 -3.79
CA TRP A 80 -10.30 5.07 -2.85
C TRP A 80 -9.26 6.07 -3.38
N THR A 81 -9.33 6.44 -4.66
CA THR A 81 -8.42 7.39 -5.30
C THR A 81 -8.29 8.70 -4.51
N GLY A 82 -9.39 9.22 -3.96
CA GLY A 82 -9.36 10.42 -3.11
C GLY A 82 -8.48 10.26 -1.86
N HIS A 83 -8.55 9.11 -1.18
CA HIS A 83 -7.68 8.81 -0.04
C HIS A 83 -6.21 8.69 -0.46
N PHE A 84 -5.94 8.13 -1.64
CA PHE A 84 -4.58 8.03 -2.17
C PHE A 84 -3.94 9.37 -2.47
N TYR A 85 -4.65 10.22 -3.22
CA TYR A 85 -4.12 11.52 -3.57
C TYR A 85 -3.98 12.42 -2.34
N SER A 86 -4.87 12.30 -1.36
CA SER A 86 -4.74 13.02 -0.09
C SER A 86 -3.46 12.64 0.65
N GLU A 87 -3.16 11.35 0.78
CA GLU A 87 -1.95 10.90 1.49
C GLU A 87 -0.68 11.27 0.72
N LEU A 88 -0.71 11.17 -0.62
CA LEU A 88 0.44 11.53 -1.46
C LEU A 88 0.73 13.04 -1.44
N HIS A 89 -0.31 13.86 -1.36
CA HIS A 89 -0.17 15.32 -1.29
C HIS A 89 0.37 15.79 0.06
N ASP A 90 0.06 15.08 1.15
CA ASP A 90 0.59 15.38 2.49
C ASP A 90 2.11 15.08 2.59
N GLU A 91 2.60 14.10 1.81
CA GLU A 91 4.05 13.81 1.74
C GLU A 91 4.84 14.75 0.83
N ASN A 92 4.16 15.60 0.06
CA ASN A 92 4.79 16.37 -1.01
C ASN A 92 5.48 17.68 -0.55
N SER A 93 5.82 17.78 0.75
CA SER A 93 6.74 18.82 1.22
C SER A 93 8.21 18.48 0.91
N GLU A 94 8.56 17.24 0.57
CA GLU A 94 9.95 16.83 0.28
C GLU A 94 10.18 16.00 -1.01
N PHE A 95 9.14 15.69 -1.82
CA PHE A 95 9.32 14.92 -3.07
C PHE A 95 9.56 15.78 -4.33
N ARG A 96 9.95 17.06 -4.18
CA ARG A 96 10.26 17.95 -5.31
C ARG A 96 11.68 17.79 -5.87
N PHE A 97 12.35 16.67 -5.61
CA PHE A 97 13.53 16.27 -6.34
C PHE A 97 13.29 14.88 -6.93
N GLU A 98 13.61 14.75 -8.23
CA GLU A 98 13.73 13.48 -8.95
C GLU A 98 12.50 12.97 -9.74
N VAL A 99 11.73 13.87 -10.37
CA VAL A 99 11.24 13.59 -11.73
C VAL A 99 11.56 14.78 -12.63
N LYS A 100 12.84 14.87 -13.01
CA LYS A 100 13.27 15.62 -14.19
C LYS A 100 14.25 14.75 -14.95
N LEU A 101 13.70 13.87 -15.77
CA LEU A 101 14.13 13.50 -17.13
C LEU A 101 13.21 12.40 -17.65
#